data_AF-A0A2V5NYL5-F1
#
_entry.id   AF-A0A2V5NYL5-F1
#
_cell.length_a   1.000
_cell.length_b   1.000
_cell.length_c   1.000
_cell.angle_alpha   90.00
_cell.angle_beta   90.00
_cell.angle_gamma   90.00
#
_symmetry.space_group_name_H-M   'P 1'
#
loop_
_entity.id
_entity.type
_entity.pdbx_description
1 polymer ?
#
loop_
_entity_poly.entity_id
_entity_poly.type
_entity_poly.pdbx_seq_one_letter_code
_entity_poly.pdbx_strand_id
1 'polypeptide(L)'
;TYAFRQSGGIGALAVDDLKIGTAFSDVVLSRYHLQVQTASGGVEISWPAAAAAADYKLQSNETLDPAGWSDVSDLPAQQGDRLIVRILGFIGNRFFRLIRP
;
A
#
# COMPACT_ATOMS: atom_id res chain seq x y z
N THR A 1 -3.83 -20.83 25.86
CA THR A 1 -3.73 -19.59 26.65
C THR A 1 -2.46 -18.86 26.27
N TYR A 2 -2.56 -17.59 25.87
CA TYR A 2 -1.41 -16.73 25.60
C TYR A 2 -1.27 -15.77 26.79
N ALA A 3 -0.09 -15.72 27.41
CA ALA A 3 0.13 -14.90 28.60
C ALA A 3 1.60 -14.47 28.71
N PHE A 4 1.80 -13.25 29.22
CA PHE A 4 3.10 -12.81 29.70
C PHE A 4 3.38 -13.47 31.07
N ARG A 5 4.61 -13.98 31.27
CA ARG A 5 5.05 -14.53 32.56
C ARG A 5 6.29 -13.79 33.02
N GLN A 6 6.26 -13.27 34.24
CA GLN A 6 7.45 -12.75 34.92
C GLN A 6 7.88 -13.74 36.01
N SER A 7 9.18 -14.04 36.07
CA SER A 7 9.71 -15.12 36.91
C SER A 7 10.24 -14.65 38.28
N GLY A 8 10.22 -13.35 38.60
CA GLY A 8 10.59 -12.81 39.92
C GLY A 8 11.05 -11.35 39.88
N GLY A 9 11.17 -10.71 41.05
CA GLY A 9 11.60 -9.32 41.24
C GLY A 9 10.45 -8.29 41.23
N ILE A 10 10.68 -7.12 41.83
CA ILE A 10 9.79 -5.95 41.70
C ILE A 10 10.21 -5.21 40.42
N GLY A 11 9.31 -5.11 39.45
CA GLY A 11 9.55 -4.41 38.18
C GLY A 11 8.24 -4.06 37.48
N ALA A 12 8.29 -3.07 36.58
CA ALA A 12 7.18 -2.69 35.72
C ALA A 12 7.42 -3.25 34.31
N LEU A 13 6.48 -4.04 33.78
CA LEU A 13 6.42 -4.36 32.36
C LEU A 13 5.49 -3.35 31.69
N ALA A 14 6.05 -2.45 30.87
CA ALA A 14 5.28 -1.62 29.97
C ALA A 14 5.23 -2.30 28.60
N VAL A 15 4.02 -2.48 28.07
CA VAL A 15 3.79 -2.96 26.71
C VAL A 15 3.09 -1.84 25.95
N ASP A 16 3.67 -1.44 24.84
CA ASP A 16 3.09 -0.45 23.94
C ASP A 16 2.76 -1.10 22.59
N ASP A 17 1.80 -0.51 21.85
CA ASP A 17 1.40 -0.91 20.50
C ASP A 17 1.06 -2.41 20.29
N LEU A 18 0.62 -3.12 21.34
CA LEU A 18 0.23 -4.54 21.23
C LEU A 18 -1.02 -4.68 20.34
N LYS A 19 -0.86 -5.37 19.21
CA LYS A 19 -1.98 -5.78 18.34
C LYS A 19 -2.36 -7.23 18.61
N ILE A 20 -3.65 -7.46 18.82
CA ILE A 20 -4.24 -8.79 18.99
C ILE A 20 -5.35 -8.93 17.96
N GLY A 21 -5.37 -10.06 17.26
CA GLY A 21 -6.42 -10.37 16.30
C GLY A 21 -6.63 -11.86 16.15
N THR A 22 -7.61 -12.22 15.34
CA THR A 22 -8.03 -13.61 15.10
C THR A 22 -7.36 -14.21 13.87
N ALA A 23 -6.76 -13.37 13.02
CA ALA A 23 -5.96 -13.75 11.87
C ALA A 23 -4.66 -12.94 11.79
N PHE A 24 -3.69 -13.41 10.99
CA PHE A 24 -2.42 -12.71 10.78
C PHE A 24 -2.62 -11.29 10.24
N SER A 25 -3.58 -11.09 9.34
CA SER A 25 -3.96 -9.80 8.75
C SER A 25 -4.41 -8.75 9.78
N ASP A 26 -4.89 -9.18 10.94
CA ASP A 26 -5.37 -8.26 11.99
C ASP A 26 -4.19 -7.64 12.76
N VAL A 27 -3.05 -8.34 12.77
CA VAL A 27 -1.85 -7.94 13.53
C VAL A 27 -0.70 -7.50 12.62
N VAL A 28 -0.73 -7.85 11.33
CA VAL A 28 0.18 -7.28 10.33
C VAL A 28 -0.47 -6.17 9.53
N LEU A 29 0.28 -5.09 9.32
CA LEU A 29 -0.11 -4.10 8.32
C LEU A 29 0.13 -4.71 6.94
N SER A 30 -0.94 -4.95 6.17
CA SER A 30 -0.83 -5.20 4.72
C SER A 30 -0.30 -3.93 4.06
N ARG A 31 1.03 -3.79 4.00
CA ARG A 31 1.69 -2.74 3.23
C ARG A 31 1.64 -3.14 1.76
N TYR A 32 0.58 -2.74 1.08
CA TYR A 32 0.54 -2.81 -0.37
C TYR A 32 1.61 -1.87 -0.92
N HIS A 33 2.40 -2.39 -1.86
CA HIS A 33 3.46 -1.64 -2.52
C HIS A 33 3.13 -1.46 -3.99
N LEU A 34 3.57 -0.34 -4.55
CA LEU A 34 3.59 -0.14 -5.99
C LEU A 34 4.85 -0.78 -6.57
N GLN A 35 4.69 -1.38 -7.74
CA GLN A 35 5.80 -1.73 -8.62
C GLN A 35 5.63 -0.97 -9.92
N VAL A 36 6.75 -0.48 -10.44
CA VAL A 36 6.81 0.17 -11.74
C VAL A 36 7.75 -0.64 -12.62
N GLN A 37 7.31 -0.93 -13.84
CA GLN A 37 8.10 -1.56 -14.88
C GLN A 37 8.03 -0.70 -16.15
N THR A 38 9.09 -0.74 -16.96
CA THR A 38 9.06 -0.08 -18.27
C THR A 38 8.16 -0.87 -19.23
N ALA A 39 7.41 -0.16 -20.05
CA ALA A 39 6.58 -0.73 -21.11
C ALA A 39 6.85 0.02 -22.42
N SER A 40 6.49 -0.57 -23.56
CA SER A 40 6.63 0.10 -24.86
C SER A 40 5.84 1.41 -24.88
N GLY A 41 6.53 2.56 -24.89
CA GLY A 41 5.91 3.88 -24.92
C GLY A 41 5.46 4.44 -23.56
N GLY A 42 5.88 3.84 -22.44
CA GLY A 42 5.56 4.36 -21.11
C GLY A 42 5.96 3.44 -19.96
N VAL A 43 5.11 3.38 -18.94
CA VAL A 43 5.32 2.54 -17.76
C VAL A 43 4.10 1.70 -17.45
N GLU A 44 4.34 0.51 -16.92
CA GLU A 44 3.33 -0.33 -16.30
C GLU A 44 3.45 -0.19 -14.79
N ILE A 45 2.36 0.22 -14.16
CA ILE A 45 2.26 0.40 -12.71
C ILE A 45 1.35 -0.69 -12.19
N SER A 46 1.80 -1.43 -11.18
CA SER A 46 1.03 -2.52 -10.62
C SER A 46 1.11 -2.63 -9.12
N TRP A 47 0.03 -3.10 -8.50
CA TRP A 47 -0.08 -3.33 -7.06
C TRP A 47 -0.97 -4.54 -6.77
N PRO A 48 -0.93 -5.13 -5.56
CA PRO A 48 -1.77 -6.28 -5.24
C PRO A 48 -3.27 -5.98 -5.37
N ALA A 49 -4.04 -6.87 -5.97
CA ALA A 49 -5.49 -6.73 -6.17
C ALA A 49 -6.26 -6.65 -4.83
N ALA A 50 -5.73 -7.28 -3.78
CA ALA A 50 -6.24 -7.16 -2.42
C ALA A 50 -6.23 -5.71 -1.88
N ALA A 51 -5.44 -4.81 -2.48
CA ALA A 51 -5.45 -3.40 -2.09
C ALA A 51 -6.76 -2.70 -2.45
N ALA A 52 -7.39 -3.05 -3.58
CA ALA A 52 -8.68 -2.48 -3.96
C ALA A 52 -9.80 -2.91 -3.00
N ALA A 53 -9.77 -4.16 -2.53
CA ALA A 53 -10.69 -4.63 -1.48
C ALA A 53 -10.45 -3.95 -0.12
N ALA A 54 -9.29 -3.32 0.06
CA ALA A 54 -8.92 -2.55 1.24
C ALA A 54 -8.98 -1.03 1.01
N ASP A 55 -9.76 -0.61 0.00
CA ASP A 55 -10.05 0.76 -0.43
C ASP A 55 -8.83 1.60 -0.84
N TYR A 56 -7.74 0.95 -1.28
CA TYR A 56 -6.61 1.69 -1.81
C TYR A 56 -6.87 2.20 -3.24
N LYS A 57 -6.43 3.43 -3.51
CA LYS A 57 -6.48 4.11 -4.81
C LYS A 57 -5.10 4.52 -5.29
N LEU A 58 -4.88 4.40 -6.60
CA LEU A 58 -3.71 4.96 -7.26
C LEU A 58 -3.92 6.45 -7.49
N GLN A 59 -2.98 7.27 -7.04
CA GLN A 59 -2.93 8.69 -7.32
C GLN A 59 -1.67 9.06 -8.09
N SER A 60 -1.76 10.14 -8.86
CA SER A 60 -0.63 10.71 -9.58
C SER A 60 -0.50 12.22 -9.36
N ASN A 61 0.70 12.73 -9.59
CA ASN A 61 1.02 14.16 -9.58
C ASN A 61 2.20 14.42 -10.54
N GLU A 62 2.25 15.59 -11.16
CA GLU A 62 3.37 16.01 -12.02
C GLU A 62 4.52 16.62 -11.21
N THR A 63 4.24 16.98 -9.95
CA THR A 63 5.21 17.51 -8.98
C THR A 63 5.15 16.71 -7.68
N LEU A 64 6.02 17.06 -6.72
CA LEU A 64 5.95 16.51 -5.36
C LEU A 64 5.10 17.38 -4.39
N ASP A 65 4.36 18.37 -4.91
CA ASP A 65 3.48 19.21 -4.11
C ASP A 65 2.37 18.36 -3.46
N PRO A 66 2.21 18.36 -2.12
CA PRO A 66 1.15 17.64 -1.43
C PRO A 66 -0.28 17.98 -1.88
N ALA A 67 -0.53 19.18 -2.43
CA ALA A 67 -1.85 19.59 -2.88
C ALA A 67 -2.20 19.11 -4.30
N GLY A 68 -1.22 18.64 -5.09
CA GLY A 68 -1.40 18.31 -6.50
C GLY A 68 -1.80 16.85 -6.80
N TRP A 69 -2.04 16.03 -5.77
CA TRP A 69 -2.35 14.62 -5.97
C TRP A 69 -3.81 14.41 -6.37
N SER A 70 -4.02 13.64 -7.44
CA SER A 70 -5.36 13.27 -7.94
C SER A 70 -5.45 11.79 -8.26
N ASP A 71 -6.67 11.23 -8.19
CA ASP A 71 -6.94 9.83 -8.55
C ASP A 71 -6.63 9.59 -10.03
N VAL A 72 -5.92 8.50 -10.32
CA VAL A 72 -5.69 8.05 -11.71
C VAL A 72 -7.02 7.52 -12.26
N SER A 73 -7.50 8.12 -13.34
CA SER A 73 -8.79 7.78 -13.96
C SER A 73 -8.79 6.50 -14.77
N ASP A 74 -7.61 5.98 -15.12
CA ASP A 74 -7.48 4.74 -15.90
C ASP A 74 -7.99 3.55 -15.09
N LEU A 75 -8.87 2.76 -15.71
CA LEU A 75 -9.38 1.54 -15.09
C LEU A 75 -8.27 0.47 -15.07
N PRO A 76 -7.84 -0.01 -13.89
CA PRO A 76 -6.83 -1.05 -13.83
C PRO A 76 -7.36 -2.36 -14.39
N ALA A 77 -6.55 -3.02 -15.21
CA ALA A 77 -6.80 -4.40 -15.60
C ALA A 77 -6.29 -5.32 -14.50
N GLN A 78 -7.12 -6.27 -14.04
CA GLN A 78 -6.66 -7.31 -13.13
C GLN A 78 -5.98 -8.43 -13.91
N GLN A 79 -4.76 -8.80 -13.51
CA GLN A 79 -4.03 -9.96 -14.00
C GLN A 79 -3.55 -10.79 -12.81
N GLY A 80 -4.20 -11.91 -12.56
CA GLY A 80 -3.94 -12.73 -11.38
C GLY A 80 -4.21 -11.96 -10.08
N ASP A 81 -3.18 -11.86 -9.25
CA ASP A 81 -3.20 -11.18 -7.95
C ASP A 81 -2.80 -9.69 -8.03
N ARG A 82 -2.66 -9.14 -9.24
CA ARG A 82 -2.27 -7.73 -9.44
C ARG A 82 -3.30 -6.94 -10.22
N LEU A 83 -3.43 -5.68 -9.84
CA LEU A 83 -4.03 -4.63 -10.66
C LEU A 83 -2.93 -3.92 -11.43
N ILE A 84 -3.19 -3.65 -12.70
CA ILE A 84 -2.21 -3.11 -13.65
C ILE A 84 -2.81 -1.92 -14.39
N VAL A 85 -2.08 -0.81 -14.38
CA VAL A 85 -2.36 0.37 -15.21
C VAL A 85 -1.16 0.63 -16.11
N ARG A 86 -1.41 0.86 -17.39
CA ARG A 86 -0.39 1.24 -18.37
C ARG A 86 -0.55 2.71 -18.69
N ILE A 87 0.46 3.49 -18.34
CA ILE A 87 0.47 4.92 -18.60
C ILE A 87 1.45 5.16 -19.73
N LEU A 88 0.93 5.66 -20.84
CA LEU A 88 1.67 5.90 -22.07
C LEU A 88 1.77 7.40 -22.34
N GLY A 89 2.81 7.82 -23.06
CA GLY A 89 2.86 9.15 -23.68
C GLY A 89 2.89 10.35 -22.72
N PHE A 90 3.34 10.18 -21.47
CA PHE A 90 3.55 11.34 -20.58
C PHE A 90 4.83 12.10 -20.94
N ILE A 91 4.77 13.43 -20.83
CA ILE A 91 5.90 14.34 -21.05
C ILE A 91 6.36 14.84 -19.68
N GLY A 92 7.67 14.81 -19.41
CA GLY A 92 8.22 15.25 -18.14
C GLY A 92 8.05 14.23 -17.01
N ASN A 93 7.98 14.72 -15.77
CA ASN A 93 7.95 13.88 -14.57
C ASN A 93 6.51 13.53 -14.18
N ARG A 94 6.32 12.31 -13.67
CA ARG A 94 5.08 11.90 -13.03
C ARG A 94 5.38 11.03 -11.82
N PHE A 95 4.77 11.36 -10.70
CA PHE A 95 4.90 10.68 -9.42
C PHE A 95 3.62 9.90 -9.14
N PHE A 96 3.77 8.76 -8.47
CA PHE A 96 2.67 7.86 -8.17
C PHE A 96 2.69 7.46 -6.71
N ARG A 97 1.50 7.35 -6.12
CA ARG A 97 1.33 6.82 -4.76
C ARG A 97 0.08 5.96 -4.70
N LEU A 98 0.10 4.99 -3.79
CA LEU A 98 -1.07 4.21 -3.43
C LEU A 98 -1.52 4.72 -2.05
N ILE A 99 -2.73 5.26 -1.98
CA ILE A 99 -3.31 5.74 -0.71
C ILE A 99 -4.53 4.93 -0.36
N ARG A 100 -4.80 4.79 0.94
CA ARG A 100 -6.16 4.56 1.42
C ARG A 100 -6.73 5.94 1.77
N PRO A 101 -7.80 6.41 1.10
CA PRO A 101 -8.47 7.66 1.42
C PRO A 101 -8.96 7.72 2.88
#